data_AF-A0A510E7B0-F1
#
_entry.id   AF-A0A510E7B0-F1
#
_cell.length_a   1.000
_cell.length_b   1.000
_cell.length_c   1.000
_cell.angle_alpha   90.00
_cell.angle_beta   90.00
_cell.angle_gamma   90.00
#
_symmetry.space_group_name_H-M   'P 1'
#
loop_
_entity.id
_entity.type
_entity.pdbx_description
1 polymer ?
#
loop_
_entity_poly.entity_id
_entity_poly.type
_entity_poly.pdbx_seq_one_letter_code
_entity_poly.pdbx_strand_id
1 'polypeptide(L)'
;MQPRGDDTIIDQKKFVECLGKVVYVKEISPLEIDFEIMGKILLKGKMKITPGISETIEIIFKSPYGRGTIMECKNDVVVKYEGVMGNEMKRKIEECASLSLVKKVS
;
A
#
# COMPACT_ATOMS: atom_id res chain seq x y z
N MET A 1 32.30 5.45 5.03
CA MET A 1 31.12 4.60 5.20
C MET A 1 29.94 5.53 5.51
N GLN A 2 29.07 5.80 4.56
CA GLN A 2 27.82 6.53 4.83
C GLN A 2 26.76 5.53 5.32
N PRO A 3 25.87 5.90 6.25
CA PRO A 3 24.78 5.01 6.65
C PRO A 3 23.93 4.75 5.40
N ARG A 4 23.71 3.47 5.09
CA ARG A 4 22.67 3.07 4.12
C ARG A 4 21.37 3.64 4.68
N GLY A 5 20.68 4.48 3.89
CA GLY A 5 19.47 5.15 4.32
C GLY A 5 18.47 4.15 4.90
N ASP A 6 17.86 4.52 6.02
CA ASP A 6 16.85 3.75 6.73
C ASP A 6 15.87 3.09 5.74
N ASP A 7 15.97 1.77 5.56
CA ASP A 7 15.00 0.97 4.79
C ASP A 7 13.62 1.20 5.41
N THR A 8 12.79 2.03 4.80
CA THR A 8 11.45 2.33 5.32
C THR A 8 10.51 1.28 4.73
N ILE A 9 9.77 0.57 5.57
CA ILE A 9 8.86 -0.50 5.13
C ILE A 9 7.43 0.01 5.32
N ILE A 10 6.52 -0.29 4.39
CA ILE A 10 5.10 -0.04 4.62
C ILE A 10 4.52 -1.13 5.52
N ASP A 11 3.95 -0.73 6.66
CA ASP A 11 3.13 -1.61 7.48
C ASP A 11 1.80 -1.91 6.75
N GLN A 12 1.69 -3.12 6.19
CA GLN A 12 0.54 -3.52 5.36
C GLN A 12 -0.79 -3.44 6.11
N LYS A 13 -0.82 -3.73 7.41
CA LYS A 13 -2.05 -3.73 8.21
C LYS A 13 -2.50 -2.30 8.46
N LYS A 14 -1.59 -1.43 8.92
CA LYS A 14 -1.88 0.01 9.09
C LYS A 14 -2.30 0.67 7.79
N PHE A 15 -1.66 0.29 6.69
CA PHE A 15 -2.01 0.82 5.37
C PHE A 15 -3.45 0.47 4.99
N VAL A 16 -3.86 -0.79 5.13
CA VAL A 16 -5.23 -1.22 4.84
C VAL A 16 -6.25 -0.58 5.80
N GLU A 17 -5.91 -0.44 7.07
CA GLU A 17 -6.75 0.26 8.06
C GLU A 17 -6.94 1.75 7.73
N CYS A 18 -5.92 2.38 7.15
CA CYS A 18 -6.02 3.76 6.68
C CYS A 18 -6.92 3.90 5.43
N LEU A 19 -6.88 2.92 4.52
CA LEU A 19 -7.70 2.95 3.30
C LEU A 19 -9.20 2.92 3.60
N GLY A 20 -9.62 2.25 4.66
CA GLY A 20 -11.02 2.18 5.07
C GLY A 20 -11.25 1.27 6.27
N LYS A 21 -12.52 1.12 6.67
CA LYS A 21 -12.86 0.25 7.80
C LYS A 21 -12.61 -1.21 7.40
N VAL A 22 -11.66 -1.86 8.06
CA VAL A 22 -11.32 -3.26 7.80
C VAL A 22 -12.52 -4.17 8.13
N VAL A 23 -12.94 -4.96 7.15
CA VAL A 23 -13.91 -6.05 7.33
C VAL A 23 -13.16 -7.38 7.43
N TYR A 24 -12.11 -7.52 6.63
CA TYR A 24 -11.30 -8.73 6.54
C TYR A 24 -9.87 -8.39 6.16
N VAL A 25 -8.90 -9.02 6.81
CA VAL A 25 -7.51 -9.08 6.36
C VAL A 25 -7.01 -10.50 6.60
N LYS A 26 -6.39 -11.09 5.58
CA LYS A 26 -5.70 -12.38 5.70
C LYS A 26 -4.29 -12.25 5.18
N GLU A 27 -3.35 -12.59 6.05
CA GLU A 27 -1.95 -12.73 5.69
C GLU A 27 -1.77 -13.99 4.84
N ILE A 28 -1.27 -13.82 3.62
CA ILE A 28 -0.92 -14.92 2.71
C ILE A 28 0.57 -15.26 2.87
N SER A 29 1.40 -14.24 3.05
CA SER A 29 2.83 -14.35 3.36
C SER A 29 3.32 -13.04 4.01
N PRO A 30 4.57 -12.96 4.48
CA PRO A 30 5.13 -11.70 5.01
C PRO A 30 5.14 -10.53 4.02
N LEU A 31 4.95 -10.78 2.73
CA LEU A 31 4.96 -9.77 1.67
C LEU A 31 3.61 -9.66 0.96
N GLU A 32 2.58 -10.39 1.41
CA GLU A 32 1.33 -10.48 0.69
C GLU A 32 0.13 -10.64 1.63
N ILE A 33 -0.87 -9.80 1.45
CA ILE A 33 -2.14 -9.87 2.16
C ILE A 33 -3.32 -9.78 1.19
N ASP A 34 -4.39 -10.52 1.48
CA ASP A 34 -5.71 -10.28 0.92
C ASP A 34 -6.52 -9.45 1.93
N PHE A 35 -7.34 -8.52 1.44
CA PHE A 35 -8.14 -7.65 2.30
C PHE A 35 -9.53 -7.34 1.74
N GLU A 36 -10.46 -7.04 2.65
CA GLU A 36 -11.73 -6.40 2.35
C GLU A 36 -11.92 -5.20 3.29
N ILE A 37 -12.22 -4.04 2.71
CA ILE A 37 -12.48 -2.79 3.44
C ILE A 37 -13.83 -2.23 3.06
N MET A 38 -14.53 -1.65 4.03
CA MET A 38 -15.78 -0.94 3.84
C MET A 38 -15.52 0.57 3.83
N GLY A 39 -15.82 1.21 2.70
CA GLY A 39 -15.91 2.66 2.56
C GLY A 39 -17.33 3.06 2.18
N LYS A 40 -17.48 3.88 1.14
CA LYS A 40 -18.77 4.11 0.46
C LYS A 40 -19.30 2.83 -0.20
N ILE A 41 -18.40 1.93 -0.57
CA ILE A 41 -18.65 0.61 -1.14
C ILE A 41 -17.71 -0.41 -0.50
N LEU A 42 -18.06 -1.68 -0.59
CA LEU A 42 -17.16 -2.77 -0.22
C LEU A 42 -16.07 -2.91 -1.28
N LEU A 43 -14.82 -2.82 -0.86
CA LEU A 43 -13.65 -3.01 -1.71
C LEU A 43 -12.95 -4.30 -1.31
N LYS A 44 -12.71 -5.16 -2.30
CA LYS A 44 -11.93 -6.40 -2.12
C LYS A 44 -10.64 -6.28 -2.89
N GLY A 45 -9.53 -6.60 -2.25
CA GLY A 45 -8.23 -6.46 -2.89
C GLY A 45 -7.14 -7.34 -2.31
N LYS A 46 -5.97 -7.21 -2.92
CA LYS A 46 -4.71 -7.84 -2.54
C LYS A 46 -3.64 -6.76 -2.50
N MET A 47 -2.75 -6.83 -1.52
CA MET A 47 -1.55 -6.01 -1.47
C MET A 47 -0.33 -6.94 -1.52
N LYS A 48 0.63 -6.61 -2.37
CA LYS A 48 1.87 -7.37 -2.56
C LYS A 48 3.08 -6.44 -2.50
N ILE A 49 4.08 -6.79 -1.70
CA ILE A 49 5.36 -6.11 -1.61
C ILE A 49 6.37 -6.89 -2.45
N THR A 50 7.06 -6.22 -3.35
CA THR A 50 8.17 -6.78 -4.12
C THR A 50 9.45 -6.07 -3.70
N PRO A 51 10.33 -6.73 -2.91
CA PRO A 51 11.60 -6.16 -2.52
C PRO A 51 12.54 -6.06 -3.73
N GLY A 52 13.32 -4.99 -3.79
CA GLY A 52 14.23 -4.70 -4.89
C GLY A 52 15.15 -3.53 -4.56
N ILE A 53 15.79 -2.94 -5.58
CA ILE A 53 16.58 -1.70 -5.43
C ILE A 53 15.67 -0.53 -4.98
N SER A 54 14.42 -0.55 -5.43
CA SER A 54 13.31 0.26 -4.93
C SER A 54 12.21 -0.70 -4.51
N GLU A 55 11.74 -0.60 -3.27
CA GLU A 55 10.58 -1.36 -2.80
C GLU A 55 9.36 -0.93 -3.61
N THR A 56 8.69 -1.91 -4.22
CA THR A 56 7.47 -1.68 -5.01
C THR A 56 6.32 -2.39 -4.34
N ILE A 57 5.25 -1.65 -4.10
CA ILE A 57 4.05 -2.14 -3.45
C ILE A 57 2.92 -2.04 -4.45
N GLU A 58 2.31 -3.18 -4.75
CA GLU A 58 1.18 -3.29 -5.64
C GLU A 58 -0.10 -3.53 -4.85
N ILE A 59 -1.14 -2.77 -5.16
CA ILE A 59 -2.47 -2.89 -4.58
C ILE A 59 -3.43 -3.20 -5.73
N ILE A 60 -4.07 -4.36 -5.69
CA ILE A 60 -4.99 -4.80 -6.73
C ILE A 60 -6.38 -4.90 -6.11
N PHE A 61 -7.29 -4.01 -6.51
CA PHE A 61 -8.70 -4.08 -6.20
C PHE A 61 -9.39 -4.99 -7.23
N LYS A 62 -9.96 -6.09 -6.75
CA LYS A 62 -10.69 -7.09 -7.55
C LYS A 62 -12.12 -6.64 -7.83
N SER A 63 -12.74 -5.91 -6.91
CA SER A 63 -14.12 -5.43 -7.05
C SER A 63 -14.37 -4.18 -6.19
N PRO A 64 -14.79 -3.04 -6.78
CA PRO A 64 -14.60 -2.70 -8.21
C PRO A 64 -13.13 -2.79 -8.64
N TYR A 65 -12.89 -2.93 -9.95
CA TYR A 65 -11.55 -3.07 -10.49
C TYR A 65 -10.71 -1.80 -10.30
N GLY A 66 -9.46 -1.98 -9.88
CA GLY A 66 -8.44 -0.95 -9.90
C GLY A 66 -7.08 -1.49 -9.47
N ARG A 67 -6.02 -0.80 -9.85
CA ARG A 67 -4.64 -1.14 -9.55
C ARG A 67 -3.88 0.10 -9.10
N GLY A 68 -3.31 0.04 -7.90
CA GLY A 68 -2.39 1.03 -7.36
C GLY A 68 -0.96 0.48 -7.33
N THR A 69 0.01 1.37 -7.52
CA THR A 69 1.43 1.07 -7.32
C THR A 69 2.04 2.19 -6.51
N ILE A 70 2.75 1.82 -5.45
CA ILE A 70 3.57 2.72 -4.64
C ILE A 70 5.02 2.30 -4.88
N MET A 71 5.86 3.25 -5.29
CA MET A 71 7.30 3.03 -5.44
C MET A 71 8.03 3.98 -4.50
N GLU A 72 8.88 3.43 -3.66
CA GLU A 72 9.77 4.24 -2.84
C GLU A 72 11.06 4.56 -3.62
N CYS A 73 11.29 5.85 -3.84
CA CYS A 73 12.55 6.39 -4.31
C CYS A 73 13.22 7.10 -3.14
N LYS A 74 14.56 7.18 -3.10
CA LYS A 74 15.39 7.62 -1.96
C LYS A 74 14.83 8.75 -1.05
N ASN A 75 14.09 9.72 -1.60
CA ASN A 75 13.49 10.83 -0.86
C ASN A 75 12.01 11.08 -1.23
N ASP A 76 11.38 10.20 -2.02
CA ASP A 76 10.05 10.46 -2.58
C ASP A 76 9.22 9.18 -2.74
N VAL A 77 7.91 9.32 -2.58
CA VAL A 77 6.95 8.23 -2.73
C VAL A 77 6.12 8.48 -3.98
N VAL A 78 6.33 7.67 -5.00
CA VAL A 78 5.60 7.80 -6.26
C VAL A 78 4.39 6.87 -6.24
N VAL A 79 3.19 7.46 -6.25
CA VAL A 79 1.93 6.72 -6.31
C VAL A 79 1.27 6.83 -7.68
N LYS A 80 0.91 5.68 -8.24
CA LYS A 80 0.10 5.54 -9.44
C LYS A 80 -1.17 4.77 -9.11
N TYR A 81 -2.28 5.13 -9.73
CA TYR A 81 -3.53 4.39 -9.62
C TYR A 81 -4.31 4.46 -10.93
N GLU A 82 -4.84 3.31 -11.35
CA GLU A 82 -5.73 3.15 -12.49
C GLU A 82 -6.93 2.31 -12.08
N GLY A 83 -8.16 2.80 -12.27
CA GLY A 83 -9.35 2.05 -11.86
C GLY A 83 -10.61 2.90 -11.76
N VAL A 84 -11.72 2.24 -11.42
CA VAL A 84 -13.07 2.84 -11.39
C VAL A 84 -13.16 4.03 -10.44
N MET A 85 -12.40 4.02 -9.35
CA MET A 85 -12.42 5.08 -8.34
C MET A 85 -11.53 6.29 -8.69
N GLY A 86 -10.79 6.22 -9.79
CA GLY A 86 -9.95 7.29 -10.33
C GLY A 86 -9.10 8.03 -9.29
N ASN A 87 -9.11 9.36 -9.38
CA ASN A 87 -8.28 10.25 -8.56
C ASN A 87 -8.60 10.21 -7.07
N GLU A 88 -9.83 9.87 -6.67
CA GLU A 88 -10.21 9.79 -5.24
C GLU A 88 -9.38 8.69 -4.54
N MET A 89 -9.32 7.50 -5.15
CA MET A 89 -8.52 6.40 -4.60
C MET A 89 -7.03 6.66 -4.71
N LYS A 90 -6.55 7.31 -5.79
CA LYS A 90 -5.15 7.72 -5.92
C LYS A 90 -4.69 8.55 -4.71
N ARG A 91 -5.44 9.62 -4.39
CA ARG A 91 -5.15 10.49 -3.25
C ARG A 91 -5.18 9.75 -1.92
N LYS A 92 -6.15 8.84 -1.75
CA LYS A 92 -6.25 8.04 -0.54
C LYS A 92 -5.04 7.12 -0.35
N ILE A 93 -4.53 6.53 -1.42
CA ILE A 93 -3.31 5.72 -1.41
C ILE A 93 -2.09 6.59 -1.07
N GLU A 94 -1.98 7.80 -1.62
CA GLU A 94 -0.90 8.76 -1.30
C GLU A 94 -0.87 9.14 0.20
N GLU A 95 -2.03 9.49 0.75
CA GLU A 95 -2.19 9.80 2.17
C GLU A 95 -1.80 8.62 3.06
N CYS A 96 -2.33 7.42 2.76
CA CYS A 96 -2.11 6.24 3.57
C CYS A 96 -0.69 5.68 3.46
N ALA A 97 -0.05 5.81 2.29
CA ALA A 97 1.34 5.44 2.11
C ALA A 97 2.21 6.25 3.06
N SER A 98 2.05 7.57 3.07
CA SER A 98 2.81 8.49 3.93
C SER A 98 2.67 8.20 5.43
N LEU A 99 1.50 7.75 5.88
CA LEU A 99 1.23 7.42 7.29
C LEU A 99 1.71 6.03 7.71
N SER A 100 1.86 5.12 6.75
CA SER A 100 2.17 3.71 7.01
C SER A 100 3.65 3.37 6.87
N LEU A 101 4.45 4.35 6.47
CA LEU A 101 5.90 4.26 6.44
C LEU A 101 6.43 4.12 7.87
N VAL A 102 7.06 2.98 8.15
CA VAL A 102 7.81 2.76 9.38
C VAL A 102 9.30 2.71 9.06
N LYS A 103 10.10 3.51 9.77
CA LYS A 103 11.56 3.39 9.74
C LYS A 103 11.96 2.01 10.26
N LYS A 104 12.77 1.24 9.53
CA LYS A 104 13.51 0.13 10.17
C LYS A 104 14.37 0.72 11.27
N VAL A 105 14.07 0.35 12.51
CA VAL A 105 15.04 0.49 13.59
C VAL A 105 16.06 -0.62 13.37
N SER A 106 17.30 -0.22 13.06
CA SER A 106 18.45 -1.13 12.92
C SER A 106 18.90 -1.66 14.27
#